data_AF-A0A9X0CWT4-F1
#
_entry.id   AF-A0A9X0CWT4-F1
#
_cell.length_a   1.000
_cell.length_b   1.000
_cell.length_c   1.000
_cell.angle_alpha   90.00
_cell.angle_beta   90.00
_cell.angle_gamma   90.00
#
_symmetry.space_group_name_H-M   'P 1'
#
loop_
_entity.id
_entity.type
_entity.pdbx_description
1 polymer ?
#
loop_
_entity_poly.entity_id
_entity_poly.type
_entity_poly.pdbx_seq_one_letter_code
_entity_poly.pdbx_strand_id
1 'polypeptide(L)'
;MKIKIQSRPIEFSWPDQSSSSGPDQSSSSAPDQSSSATPDKTSSDAPEYSSSAASNYSSSTASDYSSSAASNYSSSTASNYSSSTGLDYSSSTASNYSSSTGLDYSSSTASNYSSSTGLDYSSSTASNYSSSTGLDYSSSTASNYSSSTGLDYASSTASNYSSSTGLDYSSSTASNYSSSTGLDYSSSTASNYSSSTGLDYASSTASNYSSSTGLDYSSSTASNYSSSTGLDYSSSTASNYSSSTGLDYSSSTASNYSSSTGLDYSSSTASNYSSSTGLDYASSTASNYSSSTGLDYSSSTASDYSSSTGLDYSSSTASNYSSSTGLDYASSTASNYSSSTGLDYSSSAASNYSSWDQQGGFSWNR
;
A
#
# COMPACT_ATOMS: atom_id res chain seq x y z
N MET A 1 22.50 12.11 37.38
CA MET A 1 23.49 11.46 38.27
C MET A 1 23.25 11.89 39.72
N LYS A 2 24.03 11.43 40.71
CA LYS A 2 23.84 11.68 42.15
C LYS A 2 25.15 12.12 42.80
N ILE A 3 25.09 13.01 43.80
CA ILE A 3 26.25 13.74 44.36
C ILE A 3 26.20 13.79 45.91
N LYS A 4 27.18 14.45 46.55
CA LYS A 4 27.45 14.38 48.01
C LYS A 4 27.83 15.74 48.63
N ILE A 5 26.90 16.28 49.43
CA ILE A 5 27.12 17.24 50.55
C ILE A 5 27.50 18.70 50.18
N GLN A 6 27.06 19.62 51.05
CA GLN A 6 27.31 21.07 51.21
C GLN A 6 27.04 22.08 50.06
N SER A 7 25.86 22.73 50.18
CA SER A 7 25.66 24.20 50.36
C SER A 7 25.10 25.12 49.24
N ARG A 8 24.15 25.97 49.72
CA ARG A 8 23.58 27.22 49.13
C ARG A 8 23.32 28.36 50.18
N PRO A 9 22.17 28.54 50.89
CA PRO A 9 21.75 29.88 51.39
C PRO A 9 21.38 29.99 52.91
N ILE A 10 20.94 31.21 53.32
CA ILE A 10 20.49 31.78 54.62
C ILE A 10 19.08 31.42 55.16
N GLU A 11 18.30 32.46 55.52
CA GLU A 11 16.84 32.48 55.76
C GLU A 11 16.38 33.60 56.76
N PHE A 12 15.11 33.59 57.23
CA PHE A 12 14.41 34.75 57.88
C PHE A 12 13.54 34.40 59.15
N SER A 13 12.54 35.23 59.55
CA SER A 13 11.71 35.16 60.79
C SER A 13 10.68 36.33 60.92
N TRP A 14 10.23 36.72 62.14
CA TRP A 14 9.10 37.69 62.38
C TRP A 14 8.53 37.72 63.84
N PRO A 15 7.31 38.29 64.12
CA PRO A 15 7.11 39.19 65.29
C PRO A 15 5.99 38.81 66.33
N ASP A 16 5.53 39.81 67.12
CA ASP A 16 4.92 39.77 68.48
C ASP A 16 3.38 39.47 68.60
N GLN A 17 2.79 39.54 69.81
CA GLN A 17 2.08 38.40 70.40
C GLN A 17 0.65 38.13 69.89
N SER A 18 0.38 37.30 68.89
CA SER A 18 1.11 36.50 67.87
C SER A 18 0.11 35.34 67.59
N SER A 19 0.00 34.73 66.42
CA SER A 19 0.98 34.51 65.36
C SER A 19 0.30 34.11 64.04
N SER A 20 0.98 34.34 62.91
CA SER A 20 0.82 33.67 61.58
C SER A 20 -0.56 33.77 60.89
N SER A 21 -0.68 34.11 59.60
CA SER A 21 0.24 33.84 58.49
C SER A 21 -0.04 34.73 57.27
N GLY A 22 0.97 34.87 56.41
CA GLY A 22 0.82 35.15 54.98
C GLY A 22 1.74 34.17 54.21
N PRO A 23 1.95 34.33 52.89
CA PRO A 23 1.46 35.41 52.03
C PRO A 23 0.86 34.89 50.69
N ASP A 24 0.88 35.78 49.70
CA ASP A 24 0.98 35.55 48.24
C ASP A 24 -0.25 35.63 47.33
N GLN A 25 0.05 36.20 46.16
CA GLN A 25 -0.87 36.68 45.16
C GLN A 25 -1.30 35.57 44.22
N SER A 26 -2.61 35.41 44.02
CA SER A 26 -3.14 34.71 42.87
C SER A 26 -3.14 35.65 41.65
N SER A 27 -1.97 35.86 41.05
CA SER A 27 -1.88 36.48 39.72
C SER A 27 -2.38 35.47 38.68
N SER A 28 -3.69 35.45 38.46
CA SER A 28 -4.30 34.74 37.34
C SER A 28 -3.91 35.45 36.05
N SER A 29 -2.84 34.99 35.41
CA SER A 29 -2.45 35.45 34.07
C SER A 29 -3.62 35.21 33.11
N ALA A 30 -4.23 36.28 32.63
CA ALA A 30 -5.19 36.21 31.54
C ALA A 30 -4.45 35.78 30.26
N PRO A 31 -5.11 35.06 29.32
CA PRO A 31 -4.52 34.82 28.01
C PRO A 31 -4.24 36.17 27.33
N ASP A 32 -3.06 36.30 26.72
CA ASP A 32 -2.74 37.49 25.93
C ASP A 32 -3.50 37.45 24.61
N GLN A 33 -4.06 38.59 24.20
CA GLN A 33 -4.90 38.71 23.01
C GLN A 33 -4.46 39.91 22.19
N SER A 34 -3.82 39.65 21.05
CA SER A 34 -3.37 40.68 20.12
C SER A 34 -4.13 40.62 18.78
N SER A 35 -4.41 41.81 18.26
CA SER A 35 -5.00 42.00 16.93
C SER A 35 -4.25 43.13 16.22
N SER A 36 -3.54 42.80 15.15
CA SER A 36 -2.50 43.69 14.59
C SER A 36 -2.52 43.77 13.06
N ALA A 37 -2.31 44.96 12.52
CA ALA A 37 -2.03 45.21 11.09
C ALA A 37 -0.52 45.23 10.78
N THR A 38 0.33 45.08 11.78
CA THR A 38 1.80 44.98 11.70
C THR A 38 2.26 43.58 12.11
N PRO A 39 3.48 43.15 11.75
CA PRO A 39 3.99 41.85 12.19
C PRO A 39 3.98 41.72 13.71
N ASP A 40 3.51 40.59 14.21
CA ASP A 40 3.37 40.33 15.65
C ASP A 40 4.39 39.28 16.12
N LYS A 41 4.81 39.38 17.39
CA LYS A 41 5.83 38.52 18.03
C LYS A 41 5.49 38.29 19.49
N THR A 42 4.94 37.13 19.81
CA THR A 42 4.49 36.74 21.15
C THR A 42 5.29 35.53 21.69
N SER A 43 5.45 35.46 23.01
CA SER A 43 5.99 34.28 23.70
C SER A 43 5.64 34.31 25.19
N SER A 44 5.06 33.22 25.70
CA SER A 44 4.56 33.14 27.07
C SER A 44 4.42 31.70 27.57
N ASP A 45 4.18 31.55 28.88
CA ASP A 45 3.82 30.28 29.53
C ASP A 45 2.28 30.09 29.66
N ALA A 46 1.49 30.94 29.00
CA ALA A 46 0.03 30.92 29.01
C ALA A 46 -0.51 30.65 27.59
N PRO A 47 -1.79 30.29 27.42
CA PRO A 47 -2.36 30.13 26.08
C PRO A 47 -2.37 31.46 25.32
N GLU A 48 -1.85 31.46 24.10
CA GLU A 48 -1.78 32.65 23.22
C GLU A 48 -2.89 32.63 22.18
N TYR A 49 -3.46 33.81 21.90
CA TYR A 49 -4.41 34.02 20.81
C TYR A 49 -3.98 35.24 19.98
N SER A 50 -3.41 34.97 18.81
CA SER A 50 -2.82 35.99 17.94
C SER A 50 -3.50 36.02 16.58
N SER A 51 -3.90 37.22 16.14
CA SER A 51 -4.63 37.42 14.88
C SER A 51 -4.08 38.63 14.12
N SER A 52 -3.63 38.45 12.87
CA SER A 52 -3.03 39.55 12.11
C SER A 52 -3.25 39.50 10.60
N ALA A 53 -3.26 40.68 9.98
CA ALA A 53 -3.23 40.78 8.51
C ALA A 53 -1.80 40.67 7.93
N ALA A 54 -0.79 40.55 8.80
CA ALA A 54 0.63 40.55 8.47
C ALA A 54 1.27 39.20 8.85
N SER A 55 2.59 39.15 9.04
CA SER A 55 3.26 37.94 9.54
C SER A 55 3.08 37.79 11.06
N ASN A 56 2.76 36.59 11.53
CA ASN A 56 2.65 36.26 12.95
C ASN A 56 3.80 35.33 13.37
N TYR A 57 4.35 35.54 14.58
CA TYR A 57 5.37 34.68 15.19
C TYR A 57 5.00 34.43 16.66
N SER A 58 4.68 33.20 17.02
CA SER A 58 4.23 32.83 18.37
C SER A 58 5.00 31.61 18.91
N SER A 59 5.24 31.57 20.21
CA SER A 59 6.02 30.50 20.85
C SER A 59 5.70 30.36 22.33
N SER A 60 4.76 29.46 22.68
CA SER A 60 4.44 29.17 24.09
C SER A 60 4.83 27.79 24.59
N THR A 61 4.90 27.64 25.92
CA THR A 61 4.90 26.32 26.57
C THR A 61 3.48 25.73 26.69
N ALA A 62 2.45 26.55 26.47
CA ALA A 62 1.04 26.20 26.55
C ALA A 62 0.46 25.89 25.15
N SER A 63 -0.77 26.35 24.88
CA SER A 63 -1.43 26.20 23.58
C SER A 63 -1.38 27.51 22.79
N ASP A 64 -0.91 27.45 21.55
CA ASP A 64 -0.89 28.60 20.63
C ASP A 64 -2.08 28.51 19.67
N TYR A 65 -2.78 29.64 19.48
CA TYR A 65 -3.83 29.83 18.50
C TYR A 65 -3.49 31.04 17.62
N SER A 66 -3.03 30.78 16.41
CA SER A 66 -2.50 31.78 15.49
C SER A 66 -3.31 31.83 14.19
N SER A 67 -3.64 33.04 13.74
CA SER A 67 -4.29 33.25 12.43
C SER A 67 -3.63 34.41 11.69
N SER A 68 -3.28 34.22 10.41
CA SER A 68 -2.72 35.31 9.62
C SER A 68 -3.01 35.30 8.11
N ALA A 69 -3.17 36.49 7.53
CA ALA A 69 -3.43 36.61 6.09
C ALA A 69 -2.16 36.44 5.20
N ALA A 70 -0.97 36.34 5.79
CA ALA A 70 0.30 36.40 5.05
C ALA A 70 1.28 35.27 5.40
N SER A 71 1.77 35.23 6.64
CA SER A 71 2.67 34.15 7.10
C SER A 71 2.47 33.88 8.58
N ASN A 72 2.57 32.63 8.98
CA ASN A 72 2.40 32.20 10.36
C ASN A 72 3.57 31.30 10.76
N TYR A 73 4.18 31.59 11.90
CA TYR A 73 5.31 30.84 12.45
C TYR A 73 5.02 30.57 13.93
N SER A 74 4.42 29.42 14.23
CA SER A 74 3.99 29.07 15.59
C SER A 74 4.72 27.83 16.11
N SER A 75 5.14 27.84 17.38
CA SER A 75 5.88 26.73 17.98
C SER A 75 5.53 26.53 19.45
N SER A 76 4.68 25.53 19.74
CA SER A 76 4.22 25.28 21.11
C SER A 76 4.73 23.97 21.71
N THR A 77 4.77 23.88 23.05
CA THR A 77 5.04 22.59 23.71
C THR A 77 3.77 21.73 23.81
N ALA A 78 2.59 22.32 24.05
CA ALA A 78 1.35 21.57 24.12
C ALA A 78 0.67 21.45 22.73
N SER A 79 -0.33 22.28 22.44
CA SER A 79 -1.09 22.25 21.19
C SER A 79 -0.81 23.50 20.35
N ASN A 80 -0.76 23.36 19.04
CA ASN A 80 -0.57 24.46 18.11
C ASN A 80 -1.73 24.44 17.11
N TYR A 81 -2.42 25.56 16.96
CA TYR A 81 -3.54 25.75 16.04
C TYR A 81 -3.23 26.95 15.15
N SER A 82 -2.94 26.68 13.90
CA SER A 82 -2.54 27.67 12.91
C SER A 82 -3.50 27.72 11.75
N SER A 83 -3.78 28.92 11.25
CA SER A 83 -4.47 29.10 9.97
C SER A 83 -3.89 30.28 9.21
N SER A 84 -3.61 30.07 7.91
CA SER A 84 -3.09 31.14 7.06
C SER A 84 -3.51 31.06 5.60
N THR A 85 -3.52 32.20 4.90
CA THR A 85 -3.74 32.26 3.44
C THR A 85 -2.43 32.34 2.66
N GLY A 86 -1.32 31.85 3.21
CA GLY A 86 0.02 32.03 2.65
C GLY A 86 1.01 30.94 3.08
N LEU A 87 2.07 31.34 3.79
CA LEU A 87 3.07 30.42 4.33
C LEU A 87 2.75 30.08 5.79
N ASP A 88 2.51 28.81 6.10
CA ASP A 88 2.45 28.33 7.48
C ASP A 88 3.72 27.54 7.84
N TYR A 89 4.24 27.76 9.05
CA TYR A 89 5.24 26.91 9.67
C TYR A 89 4.83 26.67 11.11
N SER A 90 4.40 25.45 11.40
CA SER A 90 3.85 25.08 12.70
C SER A 90 4.60 23.88 13.28
N SER A 91 5.01 24.01 14.54
CA SER A 91 5.72 22.98 15.30
C SER A 91 5.02 22.74 16.64
N SER A 92 4.94 21.48 17.08
CA SER A 92 4.43 21.14 18.41
C SER A 92 5.18 19.95 19.03
N THR A 93 5.11 19.79 20.35
CA THR A 93 5.44 18.49 20.96
C THR A 93 4.21 17.58 21.01
N ALA A 94 3.06 18.02 21.55
CA ALA A 94 1.90 17.14 21.68
C ALA A 94 0.97 17.13 20.44
N SER A 95 0.45 18.27 19.98
CA SER A 95 -0.48 18.27 18.84
C SER A 95 -0.37 19.52 17.97
N ASN A 96 -0.42 19.33 16.66
CA ASN A 96 -0.42 20.40 15.66
C ASN A 96 -1.67 20.29 14.78
N TYR A 97 -2.32 21.43 14.52
CA TYR A 97 -3.43 21.58 13.60
C TYR A 97 -3.14 22.80 12.72
N SER A 98 -2.87 22.59 11.44
CA SER A 98 -2.63 23.65 10.46
C SER A 98 -3.71 23.68 9.38
N SER A 99 -3.97 24.87 8.84
CA SER A 99 -4.89 25.09 7.73
C SER A 99 -4.41 26.23 6.85
N SER A 100 -3.88 25.92 5.67
CA SER A 100 -3.19 26.87 4.79
C SER A 100 -3.82 27.00 3.40
N THR A 101 -3.55 28.11 2.71
CA THR A 101 -3.88 28.31 1.27
C THR A 101 -2.62 28.73 0.51
N GLY A 102 -1.58 27.89 0.56
CA GLY A 102 -0.28 28.16 -0.04
C GLY A 102 0.71 27.04 0.23
N LEU A 103 1.72 27.31 1.06
CA LEU A 103 2.66 26.29 1.54
C LEU A 103 2.41 26.04 3.02
N ASP A 104 2.17 24.78 3.39
CA ASP A 104 2.21 24.33 4.77
C ASP A 104 3.57 23.68 5.09
N TYR A 105 4.07 23.89 6.29
CA TYR A 105 5.06 23.03 6.91
C TYR A 105 4.65 22.78 8.35
N SER A 106 4.23 21.55 8.64
CA SER A 106 3.73 21.17 9.94
C SER A 106 4.50 19.99 10.52
N SER A 107 4.90 20.07 11.79
CA SER A 107 5.55 18.99 12.52
C SER A 107 4.99 18.80 13.94
N SER A 108 5.03 17.57 14.43
CA SER A 108 4.69 17.24 15.83
C SER A 108 5.49 16.04 16.35
N THR A 109 5.58 15.87 17.68
CA THR A 109 6.01 14.55 18.21
C THR A 109 4.82 13.58 18.27
N ALA A 110 3.69 13.95 18.88
CA ALA A 110 2.52 13.07 18.95
C ALA A 110 1.62 13.14 17.70
N SER A 111 0.75 14.15 17.55
CA SER A 111 -0.22 14.19 16.44
C SER A 111 -0.11 15.44 15.57
N ASN A 112 -0.10 15.25 14.26
CA ASN A 112 -0.14 16.32 13.27
C ASN A 112 -1.40 16.18 12.41
N TYR A 113 -2.09 17.29 12.21
CA TYR A 113 -3.23 17.45 11.32
C TYR A 113 -2.95 18.66 10.42
N SER A 114 -2.72 18.43 9.13
CA SER A 114 -2.46 19.48 8.14
C SER A 114 -3.55 19.47 7.08
N SER A 115 -3.90 20.65 6.57
CA SER A 115 -4.73 20.74 5.36
C SER A 115 -4.41 21.99 4.55
N SER A 116 -4.19 21.80 3.25
CA SER A 116 -3.66 22.86 2.39
C SER A 116 -4.30 22.88 0.99
N THR A 117 -4.26 24.05 0.36
CA THR A 117 -4.41 24.19 -1.10
C THR A 117 -3.11 24.78 -1.65
N GLY A 118 -2.30 23.94 -2.29
CA GLY A 118 -0.93 24.28 -2.72
C GLY A 118 0.05 23.14 -2.45
N LEU A 119 1.03 23.35 -1.57
CA LEU A 119 1.95 22.29 -1.13
C LEU A 119 1.76 22.05 0.38
N ASP A 120 1.63 20.78 0.78
CA ASP A 120 1.71 20.34 2.17
C ASP A 120 3.07 19.70 2.45
N TYR A 121 3.59 19.91 3.65
CA TYR A 121 4.66 19.08 4.21
C TYR A 121 4.33 18.78 5.67
N SER A 122 3.90 17.56 5.94
CA SER A 122 3.45 17.12 7.26
C SER A 122 4.32 15.99 7.79
N SER A 123 4.69 16.09 9.07
CA SER A 123 5.51 15.09 9.75
C SER A 123 5.07 14.84 11.20
N SER A 124 5.17 13.59 11.67
CA SER A 124 5.08 13.31 13.12
C SER A 124 5.85 12.07 13.57
N THR A 125 6.03 11.89 14.89
CA THR A 125 6.49 10.59 15.40
C THR A 125 5.32 9.61 15.54
N ALA A 126 4.22 9.96 16.20
CA ALA A 126 3.09 9.03 16.37
C ALA A 126 2.12 9.03 15.17
N SER A 127 1.23 10.02 15.04
CA SER A 127 0.19 10.02 14.00
C SER A 127 0.23 11.28 13.14
N ASN A 128 0.15 11.13 11.83
CA ASN A 128 0.09 12.24 10.88
C ASN A 128 -1.16 12.08 10.02
N TYR A 129 -1.88 13.18 9.83
CA TYR A 129 -3.09 13.29 9.03
C TYR A 129 -2.92 14.50 8.11
N SER A 130 -2.75 14.26 6.82
CA SER A 130 -2.49 15.26 5.79
C SER A 130 -3.64 15.28 4.78
N SER A 131 -4.02 16.46 4.29
CA SER A 131 -4.95 16.52 3.16
C SER A 131 -4.77 17.77 2.30
N SER A 132 -4.39 17.56 1.04
CA SER A 132 -4.06 18.65 0.12
C SER A 132 -4.87 18.66 -1.18
N THR A 133 -5.03 19.86 -1.76
CA THR A 133 -5.26 20.03 -3.20
C THR A 133 -3.99 20.62 -3.81
N GLY A 134 -3.21 19.80 -4.51
CA GLY A 134 -1.89 20.16 -5.02
C GLY A 134 -0.86 19.04 -4.80
N LEU A 135 0.20 19.30 -4.03
CA LEU A 135 1.18 18.26 -3.65
C LEU A 135 1.12 18.01 -2.14
N ASP A 136 1.08 16.76 -1.71
CA ASP A 136 1.22 16.34 -0.32
C ASP A 136 2.58 15.64 -0.10
N TYR A 137 3.24 15.93 1.02
CA TYR A 137 4.41 15.21 1.52
C TYR A 137 4.19 14.86 2.98
N SER A 138 3.70 13.66 3.24
CA SER A 138 3.29 13.21 4.56
C SER A 138 4.17 12.06 5.08
N SER A 139 4.59 12.16 6.35
CA SER A 139 5.47 11.15 6.95
C SER A 139 5.18 10.91 8.44
N SER A 140 5.34 9.66 8.88
CA SER A 140 5.35 9.36 10.32
C SER A 140 6.19 8.16 10.73
N THR A 141 6.41 7.98 12.04
CA THR A 141 6.96 6.71 12.55
C THR A 141 5.85 5.68 12.77
N ALA A 142 4.72 6.01 13.43
CA ALA A 142 3.70 5.01 13.76
C ALA A 142 2.52 4.91 12.78
N SER A 143 1.83 6.00 12.46
CA SER A 143 0.71 5.96 11.49
C SER A 143 0.62 7.22 10.65
N ASN A 144 0.52 7.09 9.34
CA ASN A 144 0.38 8.20 8.39
C ASN A 144 -0.91 8.01 7.60
N TYR A 145 -1.69 9.08 7.47
CA TYR A 145 -2.94 9.14 6.74
C TYR A 145 -2.86 10.34 5.80
N SER A 146 -2.73 10.08 4.50
CA SER A 146 -2.60 11.10 3.46
C SER A 146 -3.83 11.08 2.56
N SER A 147 -4.26 12.24 2.08
CA SER A 147 -5.26 12.29 1.01
C SER A 147 -5.15 13.54 0.15
N SER A 148 -4.86 13.32 -1.14
CA SER A 148 -4.53 14.40 -2.08
C SER A 148 -5.42 14.42 -3.32
N THR A 149 -5.64 15.62 -3.87
CA THR A 149 -6.01 15.81 -5.28
C THR A 149 -4.81 16.44 -5.99
N GLY A 150 -4.03 15.62 -6.70
CA GLY A 150 -2.78 16.02 -7.34
C GLY A 150 -1.67 14.98 -7.22
N LEU A 151 -0.62 15.24 -6.43
CA LEU A 151 0.44 14.26 -6.12
C LEU A 151 0.46 13.97 -4.60
N ASP A 152 0.56 12.70 -4.24
CA ASP A 152 0.81 12.25 -2.87
C ASP A 152 2.22 11.65 -2.73
N TYR A 153 2.87 11.91 -1.59
CA TYR A 153 4.09 11.26 -1.16
C TYR A 153 3.94 10.89 0.32
N ALA A 154 3.41 9.69 0.57
CA ALA A 154 3.04 9.20 1.88
C ALA A 154 4.01 8.12 2.38
N SER A 155 4.48 8.23 3.63
CA SER A 155 5.38 7.22 4.21
C SER A 155 5.17 6.98 5.70
N SER A 156 5.31 5.73 6.14
CA SER A 156 5.34 5.42 7.58
C SER A 156 6.20 4.20 7.93
N THR A 157 6.83 4.18 9.11
CA THR A 157 7.52 2.95 9.54
C THR A 157 6.50 1.84 9.83
N ALA A 158 5.44 2.09 10.60
CA ALA A 158 4.48 1.03 10.98
C ALA A 158 3.21 0.96 10.10
N SER A 159 2.50 2.05 9.83
CA SER A 159 1.30 1.98 8.97
C SER A 159 1.08 3.23 8.15
N ASN A 160 0.98 3.08 6.83
CA ASN A 160 0.70 4.15 5.89
C ASN A 160 -0.64 3.89 5.21
N TYR A 161 -1.49 4.92 5.15
CA TYR A 161 -2.77 4.94 4.47
C TYR A 161 -2.77 6.15 3.52
N SER A 162 -2.76 5.91 2.22
CA SER A 162 -2.70 6.95 1.19
C SER A 162 -3.93 6.88 0.30
N SER A 163 -4.39 8.03 -0.19
CA SER A 163 -5.51 8.07 -1.14
C SER A 163 -5.45 9.31 -2.04
N SER A 164 -5.18 9.09 -3.33
CA SER A 164 -5.02 10.19 -4.30
C SER A 164 -6.02 10.16 -5.46
N THR A 165 -6.37 11.36 -5.93
CA THR A 165 -6.82 11.55 -7.32
C THR A 165 -5.68 12.22 -8.10
N GLY A 166 -4.92 11.43 -8.85
CA GLY A 166 -3.71 11.87 -9.53
C GLY A 166 -2.59 10.83 -9.48
N LEU A 167 -1.46 11.13 -8.84
CA LEU A 167 -0.37 10.17 -8.62
C LEU A 167 -0.19 9.93 -7.12
N ASP A 168 -0.15 8.68 -6.68
CA ASP A 168 0.16 8.28 -5.31
C ASP A 168 1.54 7.61 -5.26
N TYR A 169 2.37 7.99 -4.28
CA TYR A 169 3.62 7.32 -3.92
C TYR A 169 3.58 6.96 -2.44
N SER A 170 3.22 5.71 -2.14
CA SER A 170 2.97 5.23 -0.79
C SER A 170 3.99 4.16 -0.36
N SER A 171 4.48 4.25 0.87
CA SER A 171 5.45 3.27 1.37
C SER A 171 5.35 2.99 2.87
N SER A 172 5.61 1.73 3.26
CA SER A 172 5.79 1.38 4.68
C SER A 172 6.82 0.30 4.94
N THR A 173 7.29 0.17 6.20
CA THR A 173 8.01 -1.04 6.61
C THR A 173 7.03 -2.15 6.98
N ALA A 174 5.98 -1.88 7.76
CA ALA A 174 5.04 -2.94 8.17
C ALA A 174 3.77 -3.02 7.31
N SER A 175 2.97 -1.96 7.17
CA SER A 175 1.72 -2.03 6.39
C SER A 175 1.47 -0.77 5.58
N ASN A 176 1.29 -0.94 4.26
CA ASN A 176 0.96 0.13 3.34
C ASN A 176 -0.40 -0.17 2.72
N TYR A 177 -1.30 0.81 2.76
CA TYR A 177 -2.63 0.79 2.15
C TYR A 177 -2.71 1.98 1.21
N SER A 178 -2.81 1.74 -0.08
CA SER A 178 -2.79 2.74 -1.15
C SER A 178 -4.09 2.68 -1.94
N SER A 179 -4.59 3.82 -2.41
CA SER A 179 -5.65 3.82 -3.40
C SER A 179 -5.64 5.06 -4.28
N SER A 180 -5.59 4.87 -5.59
CA SER A 180 -5.47 5.95 -6.56
C SER A 180 -6.55 5.92 -7.64
N THR A 181 -7.00 7.11 -8.05
CA THR A 181 -7.57 7.31 -9.39
C THR A 181 -6.52 8.01 -10.25
N GLY A 182 -5.80 7.24 -11.07
CA GLY A 182 -4.66 7.71 -11.84
C GLY A 182 -3.50 6.71 -11.82
N LEU A 183 -2.37 7.06 -11.22
CA LEU A 183 -1.24 6.15 -11.01
C LEU A 183 -1.06 5.88 -9.51
N ASP A 184 -0.75 4.63 -9.16
CA ASP A 184 -0.36 4.22 -7.80
C ASP A 184 1.03 3.58 -7.84
N TYR A 185 1.88 3.94 -6.88
CA TYR A 185 3.19 3.33 -6.62
C TYR A 185 3.27 2.97 -5.14
N SER A 186 2.95 1.72 -4.83
CA SER A 186 2.78 1.23 -3.46
C SER A 186 3.83 0.18 -3.09
N SER A 187 4.40 0.29 -1.89
CA SER A 187 5.44 -0.64 -1.44
C SER A 187 5.43 -0.91 0.06
N SER A 188 5.73 -2.15 0.46
CA SER A 188 5.87 -2.49 1.88
C SER A 188 6.84 -3.64 2.15
N THR A 189 7.59 -3.61 3.25
CA THR A 189 8.40 -4.80 3.61
C THR A 189 7.51 -5.97 4.04
N ALA A 190 6.52 -5.78 4.90
CA ALA A 190 5.68 -6.88 5.39
C ALA A 190 4.34 -7.04 4.63
N SER A 191 3.51 -6.00 4.51
CA SER A 191 2.24 -6.11 3.75
C SER A 191 1.89 -4.85 2.98
N ASN A 192 1.61 -5.00 1.69
CA ASN A 192 1.17 -3.95 0.79
C ASN A 192 -0.24 -4.29 0.27
N TYR A 193 -1.14 -3.31 0.33
CA TYR A 193 -2.50 -3.38 -0.20
C TYR A 193 -2.68 -2.18 -1.13
N SER A 194 -2.82 -2.43 -2.42
CA SER A 194 -2.92 -1.42 -3.48
C SER A 194 -4.26 -1.53 -4.19
N SER A 195 -4.84 -0.40 -4.61
CA SER A 195 -5.96 -0.45 -5.55
C SER A 195 -6.09 0.81 -6.40
N SER A 196 -5.98 0.64 -7.71
CA SER A 196 -5.97 1.74 -8.68
C SER A 196 -7.11 1.66 -9.70
N THR A 197 -7.63 2.82 -10.09
CA THR A 197 -8.30 3.00 -11.39
C THR A 197 -7.33 3.74 -12.31
N GLY A 198 -6.64 2.99 -13.18
CA GLY A 198 -5.57 3.50 -14.03
C GLY A 198 -4.38 2.54 -14.10
N LEU A 199 -3.23 2.93 -13.55
CA LEU A 199 -2.06 2.03 -13.41
C LEU A 199 -1.79 1.77 -11.92
N ASP A 200 -1.43 0.53 -11.59
CA ASP A 200 -0.95 0.12 -10.26
C ASP A 200 0.47 -0.46 -10.38
N TYR A 201 1.35 -0.09 -9.44
CA TYR A 201 2.69 -0.65 -9.27
C TYR A 201 2.88 -1.04 -7.80
N ALA A 202 2.52 -2.28 -7.48
CA ALA A 202 2.44 -2.79 -6.13
C ALA A 202 3.58 -3.79 -5.83
N SER A 203 4.25 -3.64 -4.68
CA SER A 203 5.35 -4.54 -4.30
C SER A 203 5.45 -4.83 -2.80
N SER A 204 5.83 -6.07 -2.45
CA SER A 204 6.19 -6.39 -1.06
C SER A 204 7.24 -7.48 -0.90
N THR A 205 7.99 -7.48 0.21
CA THR A 205 8.81 -8.65 0.55
C THR A 205 7.93 -9.82 0.99
N ALA A 206 6.99 -9.64 1.93
CA ALA A 206 6.21 -10.76 2.46
C ALA A 206 4.81 -10.94 1.82
N SER A 207 3.97 -9.91 1.71
CA SER A 207 2.64 -10.08 1.10
C SER A 207 2.18 -8.85 0.33
N ASN A 208 1.86 -9.03 -0.94
CA ASN A 208 1.32 -7.99 -1.80
C ASN A 208 -0.10 -8.37 -2.23
N TYR A 209 -1.03 -7.43 -2.10
CA TYR A 209 -2.42 -7.55 -2.55
C TYR A 209 -2.69 -6.35 -3.46
N SER A 210 -2.86 -6.59 -4.75
CA SER A 210 -3.04 -5.57 -5.78
C SER A 210 -4.41 -5.73 -6.44
N SER A 211 -5.07 -4.63 -6.81
CA SER A 211 -6.25 -4.71 -7.65
C SER A 211 -6.48 -3.45 -8.49
N SER A 212 -6.44 -3.63 -9.81
CA SER A 212 -6.51 -2.53 -10.78
C SER A 212 -7.71 -2.62 -11.73
N THR A 213 -8.27 -1.47 -12.09
CA THR A 213 -9.02 -1.32 -13.34
C THR A 213 -8.13 -0.55 -14.32
N GLY A 214 -7.49 -1.27 -15.25
CA GLY A 214 -6.50 -0.73 -16.18
C GLY A 214 -5.29 -1.66 -16.32
N LEU A 215 -4.11 -1.24 -15.84
CA LEU A 215 -2.92 -2.09 -15.77
C LEU A 215 -2.54 -2.35 -14.30
N ASP A 216 -2.14 -3.58 -13.99
CA ASP A 216 -1.56 -3.98 -12.70
C ASP A 216 -0.14 -4.51 -12.92
N TYR A 217 0.80 -4.09 -12.06
CA TYR A 217 2.15 -4.62 -11.97
C TYR A 217 2.42 -4.99 -10.51
N SER A 218 2.21 -6.26 -10.17
CA SER A 218 2.24 -6.76 -8.80
C SER A 218 3.41 -7.75 -8.58
N SER A 219 4.11 -7.61 -7.46
CA SER A 219 5.22 -8.50 -7.14
C SER A 219 5.41 -8.78 -5.65
N SER A 220 5.82 -10.01 -5.30
CA SER A 220 6.24 -10.32 -3.94
C SER A 220 7.34 -11.36 -3.82
N THR A 221 8.16 -11.33 -2.76
CA THR A 221 9.06 -12.46 -2.49
C THR A 221 8.28 -13.67 -1.97
N ALA A 222 7.36 -13.51 -1.01
CA ALA A 222 6.64 -14.67 -0.44
C ALA A 222 5.22 -14.88 -1.00
N SER A 223 4.35 -13.88 -1.03
CA SER A 223 2.99 -14.08 -1.58
C SER A 223 2.47 -12.85 -2.31
N ASN A 224 2.09 -13.03 -3.57
CA ASN A 224 1.49 -12.01 -4.41
C ASN A 224 0.06 -12.43 -4.76
N TYR A 225 -0.90 -11.52 -4.57
CA TYR A 225 -2.29 -11.67 -4.93
C TYR A 225 -2.66 -10.49 -5.83
N SER A 226 -2.97 -10.75 -7.09
CA SER A 226 -3.25 -9.76 -8.13
C SER A 226 -4.65 -9.95 -8.67
N SER A 227 -5.35 -8.86 -8.98
CA SER A 227 -6.58 -8.96 -9.76
C SER A 227 -6.89 -7.72 -10.58
N SER A 228 -6.91 -7.89 -11.90
CA SER A 228 -7.07 -6.80 -12.86
C SER A 228 -8.33 -6.92 -13.73
N THR A 229 -8.94 -5.78 -14.06
CA THR A 229 -9.76 -5.65 -15.27
C THR A 229 -8.96 -4.86 -16.30
N GLY A 230 -8.36 -5.55 -17.27
CA GLY A 230 -7.44 -4.98 -18.25
C GLY A 230 -6.21 -5.88 -18.46
N LEU A 231 -5.02 -5.41 -18.06
CA LEU A 231 -3.80 -6.22 -18.07
C LEU A 231 -3.32 -6.47 -16.64
N ASP A 232 -2.87 -7.69 -16.36
CA ASP A 232 -2.21 -8.08 -15.12
C ASP A 232 -0.78 -8.58 -15.41
N TYR A 233 0.19 -8.14 -14.61
CA TYR A 233 1.57 -8.63 -14.62
C TYR A 233 1.95 -8.98 -13.18
N SER A 234 1.81 -10.26 -12.82
CA SER A 234 1.94 -10.74 -11.46
C SER A 234 3.12 -11.70 -11.29
N SER A 235 3.87 -11.57 -10.20
CA SER A 235 5.03 -12.42 -9.95
C SER A 235 5.32 -12.71 -8.48
N SER A 236 5.80 -13.91 -8.18
CA SER A 236 6.34 -14.21 -6.85
C SER A 236 7.47 -15.23 -6.81
N THR A 237 8.36 -15.15 -5.82
CA THR A 237 9.30 -16.27 -5.58
C THR A 237 8.55 -17.48 -5.03
N ALA A 238 7.79 -17.36 -3.94
CA ALA A 238 7.06 -18.51 -3.39
C ALA A 238 5.67 -18.71 -4.02
N SER A 239 4.68 -17.87 -3.76
CA SER A 239 3.31 -18.07 -4.26
C SER A 239 2.73 -16.86 -4.98
N ASN A 240 2.27 -17.05 -6.21
CA ASN A 240 1.58 -16.03 -7.00
C ASN A 240 0.14 -16.49 -7.27
N TYR A 241 -0.81 -15.62 -7.03
CA TYR A 241 -2.24 -15.82 -7.31
C TYR A 241 -2.69 -14.64 -8.17
N SER A 242 -3.07 -14.91 -9.42
CA SER A 242 -3.44 -13.92 -10.43
C SER A 242 -4.86 -14.17 -10.89
N SER A 243 -5.62 -13.10 -11.18
CA SER A 243 -6.88 -13.25 -11.91
C SER A 243 -7.27 -11.99 -12.68
N SER A 244 -7.34 -12.14 -14.01
CA SER A 244 -7.60 -11.05 -14.94
C SER A 244 -8.90 -11.22 -15.72
N THR A 245 -9.59 -10.10 -15.99
CA THR A 245 -10.49 -9.99 -17.14
C THR A 245 -9.79 -9.18 -18.22
N GLY A 246 -9.21 -9.86 -19.22
CA GLY A 246 -8.39 -9.25 -20.26
C GLY A 246 -7.14 -10.10 -20.56
N LEU A 247 -5.95 -9.60 -20.23
CA LEU A 247 -4.71 -10.38 -20.32
C LEU A 247 -4.13 -10.63 -18.92
N ASP A 248 -3.64 -11.83 -18.66
CA ASP A 248 -2.89 -12.21 -17.46
C ASP A 248 -1.47 -12.66 -17.86
N TYR A 249 -0.46 -12.19 -17.13
CA TYR A 249 0.93 -12.63 -17.21
C TYR A 249 1.41 -12.97 -15.80
N SER A 250 1.29 -14.24 -15.44
CA SER A 250 1.53 -14.73 -14.08
C SER A 250 2.74 -15.65 -14.00
N SER A 251 3.55 -15.49 -12.95
CA SER A 251 4.77 -16.30 -12.79
C SER A 251 5.16 -16.58 -11.35
N SER A 252 5.74 -17.76 -11.11
CA SER A 252 6.38 -18.05 -9.82
C SER A 252 7.64 -18.92 -9.89
N THR A 253 8.41 -18.95 -8.81
CA THR A 253 9.36 -20.07 -8.62
C THR A 253 8.66 -21.29 -8.03
N ALA A 254 7.91 -21.18 -6.93
CA ALA A 254 7.32 -22.37 -6.28
C ALA A 254 5.87 -22.70 -6.69
N SER A 255 4.90 -21.77 -6.62
CA SER A 255 3.52 -22.05 -7.02
C SER A 255 2.83 -20.85 -7.66
N ASN A 256 2.35 -21.03 -8.89
CA ASN A 256 1.58 -20.03 -9.63
C ASN A 256 0.14 -20.54 -9.81
N TYR A 257 -0.83 -19.68 -9.50
CA TYR A 257 -2.25 -19.92 -9.68
C TYR A 257 -2.80 -18.78 -10.53
N SER A 258 -3.21 -19.06 -11.76
CA SER A 258 -3.68 -18.09 -12.74
C SER A 258 -5.13 -18.37 -13.10
N SER A 259 -5.92 -17.31 -13.33
CA SER A 259 -7.30 -17.46 -13.80
C SER A 259 -7.77 -16.27 -14.62
N SER A 260 -7.85 -16.45 -15.95
CA SER A 260 -8.17 -15.38 -16.89
C SER A 260 -9.52 -15.57 -17.61
N THR A 261 -10.21 -14.47 -17.88
CA THR A 261 -11.18 -14.38 -18.97
C THR A 261 -10.58 -13.52 -20.08
N GLY A 262 -10.07 -14.17 -21.13
CA GLY A 262 -9.32 -13.53 -22.21
C GLY A 262 -8.09 -14.34 -22.60
N LEU A 263 -6.88 -13.82 -22.35
CA LEU A 263 -5.63 -14.56 -22.51
C LEU A 263 -4.96 -14.79 -21.16
N ASP A 264 -4.41 -15.97 -20.95
CA ASP A 264 -3.57 -16.32 -19.80
C ASP A 264 -2.16 -16.73 -20.29
N TYR A 265 -1.13 -16.26 -19.59
CA TYR A 265 0.26 -16.66 -19.77
C TYR A 265 0.84 -16.98 -18.39
N SER A 266 0.78 -18.26 -18.01
CA SER A 266 1.09 -18.73 -16.67
C SER A 266 2.34 -19.61 -16.64
N SER A 267 3.21 -19.41 -15.65
CA SER A 267 4.46 -20.15 -15.55
C SER A 267 4.92 -20.43 -14.11
N SER A 268 5.56 -21.58 -13.90
CA SER A 268 6.20 -21.90 -12.62
C SER A 268 7.46 -22.76 -12.78
N THR A 269 8.40 -22.68 -11.82
CA THR A 269 9.43 -23.73 -11.75
C THR A 269 8.83 -25.01 -11.15
N ALA A 270 8.18 -24.95 -9.98
CA ALA A 270 7.66 -26.17 -9.34
C ALA A 270 6.19 -26.50 -9.70
N SER A 271 5.21 -25.62 -9.45
CA SER A 271 3.80 -25.93 -9.75
C SER A 271 3.04 -24.78 -10.39
N ASN A 272 2.48 -25.00 -11.58
CA ASN A 272 1.62 -24.06 -12.27
C ASN A 272 0.19 -24.61 -12.31
N TYR A 273 -0.78 -23.78 -11.96
CA TYR A 273 -2.22 -24.06 -12.04
C TYR A 273 -2.85 -22.93 -12.84
N SER A 274 -3.34 -23.23 -14.05
CA SER A 274 -3.90 -22.26 -14.99
C SER A 274 -5.36 -22.59 -15.28
N SER A 275 -6.17 -21.55 -15.50
CA SER A 275 -7.54 -21.73 -15.98
C SER A 275 -8.05 -20.53 -16.76
N SER A 276 -8.26 -20.72 -18.06
CA SER A 276 -8.70 -19.65 -18.95
C SER A 276 -10.08 -19.89 -19.58
N THR A 277 -10.84 -18.81 -19.76
CA THR A 277 -11.90 -18.74 -20.78
C THR A 277 -11.38 -17.86 -21.92
N GLY A 278 -10.90 -18.49 -23.00
CA GLY A 278 -10.25 -17.83 -24.12
C GLY A 278 -9.02 -18.59 -24.60
N LEU A 279 -7.82 -18.05 -24.42
CA LEU A 279 -6.55 -18.76 -24.66
C LEU A 279 -5.79 -18.95 -23.34
N ASP A 280 -5.14 -20.09 -23.18
CA ASP A 280 -4.21 -20.38 -22.08
C ASP A 280 -2.84 -20.79 -22.63
N TYR A 281 -1.77 -20.33 -21.99
CA TYR A 281 -0.39 -20.69 -22.23
C TYR A 281 0.26 -21.03 -20.89
N ALA A 282 0.09 -22.28 -20.48
CA ALA A 282 0.47 -22.79 -19.17
C ALA A 282 1.78 -23.60 -19.23
N SER A 283 2.74 -23.31 -18.34
CA SER A 283 4.03 -24.01 -18.35
C SER A 283 4.63 -24.28 -16.97
N SER A 284 5.33 -25.40 -16.82
CA SER A 284 6.16 -25.65 -15.63
C SER A 284 7.45 -26.43 -15.88
N THR A 285 8.37 -26.42 -14.91
CA THR A 285 9.41 -27.47 -14.87
C THR A 285 8.85 -28.76 -14.25
N ALA A 286 8.32 -28.73 -13.02
CA ALA A 286 7.87 -29.96 -12.36
C ALA A 286 6.40 -30.36 -12.66
N SER A 287 5.39 -29.57 -12.27
CA SER A 287 3.99 -29.93 -12.52
C SER A 287 3.15 -28.76 -13.03
N ASN A 288 2.42 -28.99 -14.12
CA ASN A 288 1.54 -28.00 -14.73
C ASN A 288 0.13 -28.60 -14.85
N TYR A 289 -0.86 -27.83 -14.42
CA TYR A 289 -2.28 -28.18 -14.43
C TYR A 289 -3.01 -27.08 -15.18
N SER A 290 -3.50 -27.38 -16.39
CA SER A 290 -4.18 -26.42 -17.28
C SER A 290 -5.64 -26.80 -17.45
N SER A 291 -6.53 -25.82 -17.56
CA SER A 291 -7.97 -26.06 -17.72
C SER A 291 -8.67 -24.93 -18.48
N SER A 292 -8.88 -25.13 -19.78
CA SER A 292 -9.34 -24.07 -20.68
C SER A 292 -10.70 -24.30 -21.34
N THR A 293 -11.46 -23.23 -21.50
CA THR A 293 -12.57 -23.16 -22.49
C THR A 293 -12.12 -22.27 -23.64
N GLY A 294 -11.75 -22.87 -24.77
CA GLY A 294 -11.16 -22.18 -25.92
C GLY A 294 -9.93 -22.93 -26.47
N LEU A 295 -8.74 -22.33 -26.42
CA LEU A 295 -7.48 -23.01 -26.79
C LEU A 295 -6.57 -23.15 -25.56
N ASP A 296 -6.04 -24.34 -25.34
CA ASP A 296 -5.06 -24.66 -24.31
C ASP A 296 -3.69 -24.97 -24.92
N TYR A 297 -2.63 -24.40 -24.37
CA TYR A 297 -1.24 -24.74 -24.67
C TYR A 297 -0.52 -25.05 -23.35
N SER A 298 -0.51 -26.32 -22.96
CA SER A 298 0.11 -26.79 -21.72
C SER A 298 1.49 -27.42 -21.99
N SER A 299 2.44 -27.19 -21.08
CA SER A 299 3.73 -27.87 -21.14
C SER A 299 4.41 -28.08 -19.78
N SER A 300 5.12 -29.21 -19.64
CA SER A 300 5.97 -29.47 -18.48
C SER A 300 7.24 -30.24 -18.80
N THR A 301 8.22 -30.21 -17.88
CA THR A 301 9.28 -31.23 -17.93
C THR A 301 8.82 -32.55 -17.29
N ALA A 302 8.30 -32.54 -16.05
CA ALA A 302 7.96 -33.79 -15.37
C ALA A 302 6.49 -34.25 -15.51
N SER A 303 5.48 -33.41 -15.24
CA SER A 303 4.07 -33.84 -15.37
C SER A 303 3.14 -32.72 -15.83
N ASP A 304 2.42 -33.00 -16.92
CA ASP A 304 1.46 -32.10 -17.55
C ASP A 304 0.07 -32.71 -17.40
N TYR A 305 -0.89 -31.92 -16.93
CA TYR A 305 -2.29 -32.30 -16.77
C TYR A 305 -3.16 -31.24 -17.46
N SER A 306 -3.71 -31.55 -18.63
CA SER A 306 -4.53 -30.63 -19.42
C SER A 306 -5.98 -31.09 -19.49
N SER A 307 -6.92 -30.14 -19.49
CA SER A 307 -8.35 -30.40 -19.60
C SER A 307 -9.06 -29.27 -20.34
N SER A 308 -9.33 -29.45 -21.63
CA SER A 308 -9.90 -28.38 -22.47
C SER A 308 -11.29 -28.66 -23.03
N THR A 309 -12.06 -27.59 -23.27
CA THR A 309 -13.21 -27.58 -24.18
C THR A 309 -12.89 -26.68 -25.36
N GLY A 310 -12.57 -27.27 -26.51
CA GLY A 310 -12.07 -26.57 -27.69
C GLY A 310 -10.86 -27.28 -28.31
N LEU A 311 -9.68 -26.64 -28.32
CA LEU A 311 -8.43 -27.27 -28.78
C LEU A 311 -7.43 -27.42 -27.63
N ASP A 312 -6.80 -28.59 -27.52
CA ASP A 312 -5.76 -28.91 -26.56
C ASP A 312 -4.40 -29.10 -27.27
N TYR A 313 -3.34 -28.54 -26.71
CA TYR A 313 -1.95 -28.80 -27.09
C TYR A 313 -1.12 -29.03 -25.82
N SER A 314 -1.13 -30.27 -25.32
CA SER A 314 -0.46 -30.67 -24.08
C SER A 314 0.86 -31.41 -24.33
N SER A 315 1.89 -31.17 -23.50
CA SER A 315 3.21 -31.75 -23.75
C SER A 315 4.05 -31.96 -22.50
N SER A 316 4.72 -33.11 -22.40
CA SER A 316 5.69 -33.35 -21.30
C SER A 316 6.96 -34.06 -21.74
N THR A 317 8.01 -33.99 -20.91
CA THR A 317 9.11 -34.96 -21.05
C THR A 317 8.72 -36.30 -20.41
N ALA A 318 8.30 -36.32 -19.15
CA ALA A 318 7.95 -37.57 -18.48
C ALA A 318 6.48 -38.01 -18.69
N SER A 319 5.50 -37.43 -17.98
CA SER A 319 4.08 -37.89 -18.05
C SER A 319 3.14 -36.80 -18.53
N ASN A 320 2.31 -37.09 -19.54
CA ASN A 320 1.23 -36.21 -19.99
C ASN A 320 -0.13 -36.88 -19.76
N TYR A 321 -1.09 -36.11 -19.24
CA TYR A 321 -2.47 -36.50 -18.99
C TYR A 321 -3.38 -35.44 -19.62
N SER A 322 -4.02 -35.77 -20.75
CA SER A 322 -4.86 -34.85 -21.52
C SER A 322 -6.32 -35.31 -21.54
N SER A 323 -7.27 -34.38 -21.49
CA SER A 323 -8.71 -34.70 -21.50
C SER A 323 -9.51 -33.59 -22.17
N SER A 324 -9.81 -33.74 -23.46
CA SER A 324 -10.49 -32.67 -24.23
C SER A 324 -11.91 -32.99 -24.69
N THR A 325 -12.69 -31.94 -24.89
CA THR A 325 -13.92 -31.95 -25.70
C THR A 325 -13.68 -31.09 -26.95
N GLY A 326 -13.31 -31.73 -28.06
CA GLY A 326 -12.93 -31.03 -29.31
C GLY A 326 -11.77 -31.68 -30.05
N LEU A 327 -10.60 -31.03 -30.13
CA LEU A 327 -9.37 -31.63 -30.68
C LEU A 327 -8.30 -31.73 -29.58
N ASP A 328 -7.63 -32.88 -29.45
CA ASP A 328 -6.50 -33.10 -28.54
C ASP A 328 -5.19 -33.35 -29.31
N TYR A 329 -4.12 -32.65 -28.95
CA TYR A 329 -2.75 -32.87 -29.42
C TYR A 329 -1.80 -33.12 -28.24
N ALA A 330 -2.01 -34.20 -27.49
CA ALA A 330 -1.14 -34.61 -26.40
C ALA A 330 0.19 -35.23 -26.88
N SER A 331 1.32 -34.90 -26.25
CA SER A 331 2.61 -35.57 -26.49
C SER A 331 3.42 -35.83 -25.22
N SER A 332 4.22 -36.90 -25.16
CA SER A 332 5.28 -37.03 -24.16
C SER A 332 6.49 -37.86 -24.61
N THR A 333 7.58 -37.89 -23.83
CA THR A 333 8.68 -38.83 -24.10
C THR A 333 8.44 -40.19 -23.42
N ALA A 334 8.02 -40.22 -22.15
CA ALA A 334 7.87 -41.49 -21.41
C ALA A 334 6.45 -42.09 -21.44
N SER A 335 5.43 -41.37 -20.94
CA SER A 335 4.06 -41.89 -20.82
C SER A 335 3.01 -40.85 -21.22
N ASN A 336 2.06 -41.23 -22.08
CA ASN A 336 0.96 -40.34 -22.48
C ASN A 336 -0.40 -41.04 -22.28
N TYR A 337 -1.31 -40.32 -21.63
CA TYR A 337 -2.67 -40.73 -21.33
C TYR A 337 -3.62 -39.65 -21.84
N SER A 338 -4.40 -39.93 -22.88
CA SER A 338 -5.43 -39.03 -23.39
C SER A 338 -6.81 -39.67 -23.32
N SER A 339 -7.82 -38.83 -23.09
CA SER A 339 -9.23 -39.16 -23.20
C SER A 339 -9.99 -38.01 -23.85
N SER A 340 -10.18 -38.04 -25.16
CA SER A 340 -10.96 -37.01 -25.86
C SER A 340 -12.40 -37.44 -26.19
N THR A 341 -13.29 -36.46 -26.20
CA THR A 341 -14.61 -36.53 -26.87
C THR A 341 -14.55 -35.70 -28.15
N GLY A 342 -13.86 -36.24 -29.15
CA GLY A 342 -13.61 -35.56 -30.43
C GLY A 342 -12.53 -36.25 -31.26
N LEU A 343 -11.57 -35.49 -31.80
CA LEU A 343 -10.37 -36.06 -32.41
C LEU A 343 -9.20 -36.00 -31.43
N ASP A 344 -8.34 -37.02 -31.44
CA ASP A 344 -7.17 -37.11 -30.58
C ASP A 344 -5.93 -37.56 -31.37
N TYR A 345 -4.82 -36.87 -31.15
CA TYR A 345 -3.51 -37.08 -31.76
C TYR A 345 -2.42 -37.34 -30.70
N SER A 346 -2.64 -38.30 -29.80
CA SER A 346 -1.72 -38.60 -28.69
C SER A 346 -0.43 -39.34 -29.04
N SER A 347 0.70 -38.70 -28.70
CA SER A 347 2.07 -39.06 -29.04
C SER A 347 2.88 -39.55 -27.82
N SER A 348 3.67 -40.63 -27.95
CA SER A 348 4.76 -40.94 -27.01
C SER A 348 5.86 -41.83 -27.57
N ALA A 349 7.09 -41.67 -27.05
CA ALA A 349 8.27 -42.40 -27.50
C ALA A 349 8.51 -43.75 -26.80
N ALA A 350 7.93 -43.98 -25.61
CA ALA A 350 8.11 -45.22 -24.85
C ALA A 350 6.82 -46.02 -24.59
N SER A 351 5.64 -45.41 -24.41
CA SER A 351 4.37 -46.13 -24.15
C SER A 351 3.10 -45.27 -24.33
N ASN A 352 2.24 -45.63 -25.29
CA ASN A 352 0.87 -45.11 -25.44
C ASN A 352 -0.16 -46.12 -24.88
N TYR A 353 -1.28 -45.64 -24.35
CA TYR A 353 -2.34 -46.50 -23.80
C TYR A 353 -3.72 -46.30 -24.50
N SER A 354 -4.04 -47.18 -25.46
CA SER A 354 -5.37 -47.40 -26.09
C SER A 354 -6.19 -48.48 -25.34
N SER A 355 -7.54 -48.53 -25.42
CA SER A 355 -8.39 -49.35 -24.50
C SER A 355 -9.60 -50.14 -25.11
N TRP A 356 -10.36 -50.90 -24.28
CA TRP A 356 -11.02 -52.21 -24.55
C TRP A 356 -12.38 -52.49 -23.77
N ASP A 357 -12.90 -53.74 -23.88
CA ASP A 357 -14.00 -54.54 -23.22
C ASP A 357 -15.50 -54.31 -23.55
N GLN A 358 -16.19 -55.37 -24.03
CA GLN A 358 -17.56 -55.33 -24.55
C GLN A 358 -18.53 -56.39 -23.99
N GLN A 359 -19.53 -55.91 -23.26
CA GLN A 359 -20.95 -56.30 -23.37
C GLN A 359 -21.80 -55.17 -22.72
N GLY A 360 -21.73 -53.98 -23.32
CA GLY A 360 -22.35 -52.76 -22.79
C GLY A 360 -22.24 -51.56 -23.74
N GLY A 361 -21.03 -51.20 -24.15
CA GLY A 361 -20.74 -50.10 -25.08
C GLY A 361 -19.27 -50.05 -25.49
N PHE A 362 -18.78 -48.85 -25.84
CA PHE A 362 -17.40 -48.49 -26.22
C PHE A 362 -16.82 -49.12 -27.52
N SER A 363 -15.92 -48.43 -28.22
CA SER A 363 -15.43 -47.05 -28.03
C SER A 363 -13.94 -46.90 -28.35
N TRP A 364 -13.39 -45.70 -28.11
CA TRP A 364 -12.12 -45.29 -28.75
C TRP A 364 -12.29 -45.13 -30.27
N ASN A 365 -11.18 -44.92 -30.97
CA ASN A 365 -10.99 -45.10 -32.41
C ASN A 365 -9.83 -44.18 -32.88
N ARG A 366 -9.21 -44.48 -34.03
CA ARG A 366 -8.24 -43.69 -34.82
C ARG A 366 -8.41 -44.07 -36.30
#